data_AF-A0A9E3B279-F1
#
_entry.id   AF-A0A9E3B279-F1
#
_cell.length_a   1.000
_cell.length_b   1.000
_cell.length_c   1.000
_cell.angle_alpha   90.00
_cell.angle_beta   90.00
_cell.angle_gamma   90.00
#
_symmetry.space_group_name_H-M   'P 1'
#
loop_
_entity.id
_entity.type
_entity.pdbx_description
1 polymer ?
#
loop_
_entity_poly.entity_id
_entity_poly.type
_entity_poly.pdbx_seq_one_letter_code
_entity_poly.pdbx_strand_id
1 'polypeptide(L)' 'MVDDIDARLAEMGRAAKITAGPMNFDDVIYGWRSVWLADPEGNIIEISQGFVDQENPPLLPSL' A
#
# COMPACT_ATOMS: atom_id res chain seq x y z
N MET A 1 4.04 -5.23 -2.37
CA MET A 1 2.68 -5.66 -2.71
C MET A 1 2.31 -6.92 -1.93
N VAL A 2 1.03 -7.09 -1.61
CA VAL A 2 0.44 -8.31 -1.03
C VAL A 2 -0.93 -8.57 -1.65
N ASP A 3 -1.40 -9.82 -1.57
CA ASP A 3 -2.72 -10.20 -2.10
C ASP A 3 -3.87 -9.77 -1.17
N ASP A 4 -3.64 -9.81 0.14
CA ASP A 4 -4.60 -9.43 1.18
C ASP A 4 -3.88 -8.75 2.35
N ILE A 5 -4.19 -7.47 2.58
CA ILE A 5 -3.61 -6.69 3.67
C ILE A 5 -4.05 -7.19 5.04
N ASP A 6 -5.32 -7.61 5.21
CA ASP A 6 -5.81 -8.06 6.51
C ASP A 6 -5.16 -9.39 6.90
N ALA A 7 -5.03 -10.31 5.94
CA ALA A 7 -4.30 -11.56 6.15
C ALA A 7 -2.83 -11.31 6.51
N ARG A 8 -2.16 -10.38 5.80
CA ARG A 8 -0.77 -10.03 6.10
C ARG A 8 -0.61 -9.40 7.48
N LEU A 9 -1.50 -8.49 7.88
CA LEU A 9 -1.46 -7.87 9.21
C LEU A 9 -1.73 -8.89 10.31
N ALA A 10 -2.64 -9.84 10.08
CA ALA A 10 -2.89 -10.94 10.99
C ALA A 10 -1.66 -11.85 11.18
N GLU A 11 -0.95 -12.17 10.09
CA GLU A 11 0.31 -12.94 10.13
C GLU A 11 1.38 -12.22 10.96
N MET A 12 1.52 -10.91 10.81
CA MET A 12 2.48 -10.09 11.56
C MET A 12 2.09 -9.93 13.04
N GLY A 13 0.80 -9.94 13.35
CA GLY A 13 0.27 -9.77 14.70
C GLY A 13 0.79 -8.50 15.38
N ARG A 14 1.31 -8.62 16.60
CA ARG A 14 1.79 -7.47 17.41
C ARG A 14 3.00 -6.74 16.83
N ALA A 15 3.68 -7.34 15.85
CA ALA A 15 4.80 -6.73 15.16
C ALA A 15 4.35 -5.68 14.14
N ALA A 16 3.10 -5.70 13.66
CA ALA A 16 2.57 -4.69 12.76
C ALA A 16 2.38 -3.34 13.49
N LYS A 17 3.36 -2.44 13.34
CA LYS A 17 3.29 -1.07 13.86
C LYS A 17 2.66 -0.15 12.84
N ILE A 18 1.33 -0.13 12.76
CA ILE A 18 0.61 0.73 11.82
C ILE A 18 0.82 2.20 12.18
N THR A 19 1.28 2.97 11.20
CA THR A 19 1.45 4.43 11.30
C THR A 19 0.38 5.17 10.51
N ALA A 20 -0.19 4.57 9.46
CA ALA A 20 -1.35 5.07 8.74
C ALA A 20 -2.15 3.94 8.06
N GLY A 21 -3.47 4.13 7.94
CA GLY A 21 -4.39 3.18 7.29
C GLY A 21 -4.84 2.00 8.18
N PRO A 22 -5.37 0.93 7.58
CA PRO A 22 -5.53 0.70 6.13
C PRO A 22 -6.46 1.71 5.46
N MET A 23 -6.12 2.15 4.24
CA MET A 23 -6.92 3.08 3.43
C MET A 23 -7.27 2.46 2.08
N ASN A 24 -8.51 2.68 1.65
CA ASN A 24 -9.02 2.23 0.36
C ASN A 24 -8.91 3.38 -0.67
N PHE A 25 -8.53 3.04 -1.89
CA PHE A 25 -8.37 3.96 -3.01
C PHE A 25 -9.17 3.49 -4.23
N ASP A 26 -10.31 2.83 -3.99
CA ASP A 26 -11.19 2.28 -5.04
C ASP A 26 -11.64 3.33 -6.06
N ASP A 27 -11.75 4.60 -5.65
CA ASP A 27 -12.09 5.72 -6.53
C ASP A 27 -10.96 6.09 -7.52
N VAL A 28 -9.74 5.61 -7.29
CA VAL A 28 -8.56 5.84 -8.15
C VAL A 28 -8.23 4.58 -8.94
N ILE A 29 -8.08 3.45 -8.24
CA ILE A 29 -7.85 2.12 -8.81
C ILE A 29 -8.75 1.15 -8.04
N TYR A 30 -9.69 0.53 -8.73
CA TYR A 30 -10.62 -0.42 -8.12
C TYR A 30 -9.87 -1.57 -7.44
N GLY A 31 -10.14 -1.81 -6.15
CA GLY A 31 -9.47 -2.83 -5.35
C GLY A 31 -8.12 -2.40 -4.77
N TRP A 32 -7.66 -1.16 -4.99
CA TRP A 32 -6.43 -0.68 -4.38
C TRP A 32 -6.64 -0.30 -2.91
N ARG A 33 -5.80 -0.89 -2.05
CA ARG A 33 -5.72 -0.58 -0.62
C ARG A 33 -4.27 -0.50 -0.19
N SER A 34 -3.94 0.40 0.73
CA SER A 34 -2.59 0.48 1.32
C SER A 34 -2.62 0.65 2.85
N VAL A 35 -1.55 0.21 3.50
CA VAL A 35 -1.26 0.44 4.92
C VAL A 35 0.22 0.80 5.07
N TRP A 36 0.55 1.69 6.01
CA TRP A 36 1.92 2.10 6.30
C TRP A 36 2.33 1.58 7.68
N LEU A 37 3.48 0.93 7.73
CA LEU A 37 4.04 0.33 8.95
C LEU A 37 5.38 0.96 9.27
N ALA A 38 5.67 1.15 10.55
CA ALA A 38 7.02 1.43 11.02
C ALA A 38 7.81 0.12 11.19
N ASP A 39 9.00 0.05 10.63
CA ASP A 39 9.97 -0.98 10.98
C ASP A 39 10.69 -0.66 12.31
N PRO A 40 11.51 -1.57 12.86
CA PRO A 40 12.22 -1.34 14.11
C PRO A 40 13.22 -0.18 14.09
N GLU A 41 13.68 0.24 12.92
CA GLU A 41 14.59 1.38 12.73
C GLU A 41 13.83 2.70 12.59
N GLY A 42 12.50 2.65 12.47
CA GLY A 42 11.62 3.80 12.32
C GLY A 42 11.36 4.18 10.85
N ASN A 43 11.80 3.37 9.88
CA ASN A 43 11.44 3.60 8.48
C ASN A 43 9.96 3.30 8.27
N ILE A 44 9.32 4.09 7.39
CA ILE A 44 7.92 3.89 7.03
C ILE A 44 7.85 3.07 5.74
N ILE A 45 7.25 1.89 5.84
CA ILE A 45 7.07 0.96 4.73
C ILE A 45 5.60 0.96 4.33
N GLU A 46 5.33 1.26 3.07
CA GLU A 46 4.01 1.04 2.49
C GLU A 46 3.84 -0.41 2.06
N ILE A 47 2.69 -0.99 2.40
CA ILE A 47 2.22 -2.26 1.86
C ILE A 47 0.93 -1.97 1.09
N SER A 48 0.94 -2.23 -0.21
CA SER A 48 -0.22 -2.06 -1.09
C SER A 48 -0.76 -3.40 -1.60
N GLN A 49 -2.07 -3.47 -1.76
CA GLN A 49 -2.84 -4.55 -2.38
C GLN A 49 -3.59 -3.97 -3.57
N GLY A 50 -3.64 -4.69 -4.69
CA GLY A 50 -4.47 -4.31 -5.83
C GLY A 50 -4.00 -3.07 -6.63
N PHE A 51 -2.84 -2.49 -6.30
CA PHE A 51 -2.23 -1.48 -7.15
C PHE A 51 -1.77 -2.10 -8.47
N VAL A 52 -2.14 -1.46 -9.57
CA VAL A 52 -1.72 -1.83 -10.92
C VAL A 52 -1.14 -0.61 -11.61
N ASP A 53 -0.04 -0.81 -12.33
CA ASP A 53 0.53 0.25 -13.15
C ASP A 53 -0.40 0.59 -14.32
N GLN A 54 -0.41 1.86 -14.71
CA GLN A 54 -1.07 2.28 -15.93
C GLN A 54 -0.27 1.76 -17.13
N GLU A 55 -0.90 0.96 -18.01
CA GLU A 55 -0.22 0.37 -19.18
C GLU A 55 0.32 1.40 -20.18
N ASN A 56 -0.31 2.59 -20.25
CA ASN A 56 0.12 3.68 -21.13
C ASN A 56 -0.04 5.04 -20.41
N PRO A 57 0.92 5.44 -19.57
CA PRO A 57 0.88 6.74 -18.91
C PRO A 57 0.96 7.88 -19.93
N PRO A 58 0.32 9.03 -19.67
CA PRO A 58 0.47 10.20 -20.52
C PRO A 58 1.96 10.59 -20.63
N LEU A 59 2.36 11.09 -21.81
CA LEU A 59 3.72 11.59 -22.02
C LEU A 59 4.02 12.69 -20.99
N LEU A 60 5.21 12.63 -20.40
CA LEU A 60 5.67 13.69 -19.51
C LEU A 60 5.69 15.03 -20.28
N PRO A 61 5.21 16.13 -19.69
CA PRO A 61 5.31 17.44 -20.31
C PRO A 61 6.79 17.75 -20.64
N SER A 62 7.05 18.31 -21.81
CA SER A 62 8.38 18.83 -22.13
C SER A 62 8.72 19.98 -21.17
N LEU A 63 9.91 19.91 -20.54
CA LEU A 63 10.49 20.94 -19.69
C LEU A 63 10.72 22.26 -20.45
#